data_AF-A0A1Q2CN91-F1
#
_entry.id   AF-A0A1Q2CN91-F1
#
_cell.length_a   1.000
_cell.length_b   1.000
_cell.length_c   1.000
_cell.angle_alpha   90.00
_cell.angle_beta   90.00
_cell.angle_gamma   90.00
#
_symmetry.space_group_name_H-M   'P 1'
#
loop_
_entity.id
_entity.type
_entity.pdbx_description
1 polymer ?
#
loop_
_entity_poly.entity_id
_entity_poly.type
_entity_poly.pdbx_seq_one_letter_code
_entity_poly.pdbx_strand_id
1 'polypeptide(L)'
;MLVGVAIVLVLAVNVFRAVADVLQPLVPGISPSASASESREPEPVVEPAEPGETNPGLPPRTWEELPGPDSTDPDWKTLQQSAIYAQPVPLLEGCPEPELAYDMGDLERIATGQMECIQAAFKPIQAALGYSTDDIPIYFYEGRSVDTPCGQVSAPALYCSTQGGAIYFGEDSLNGASWMDFGVKDVTGHEYGHHLQAQSGMFQAEYAVGQGGNESARRIELQATCWGYAMMAHDPTQSVGEASLVEFEQYLRATIEDGIHGSKDSMAYWGIRGLYSADMGNCNTWTVAPEDVD
;
A
#
# COMPACT_ATOMS: atom_id res chain seq x y z
N MET A 1 1.53 -31.84 25.83
CA MET A 1 1.48 -31.94 24.36
C MET A 1 1.96 -30.60 23.82
N LEU A 2 3.13 -30.58 23.18
CA LEU A 2 3.73 -29.39 22.60
C LEU A 2 2.98 -29.03 21.32
N VAL A 3 2.42 -27.83 21.24
CA VAL A 3 1.85 -27.26 20.02
C VAL A 3 2.97 -26.48 19.34
N GLY A 4 3.40 -26.96 18.18
CA GLY A 4 4.44 -26.32 17.37
C GLY A 4 3.88 -25.10 16.64
N VAL A 5 4.55 -23.96 16.81
CA VAL A 5 4.34 -22.74 16.03
C VAL A 5 4.98 -22.96 14.65
N ALA A 6 4.17 -22.90 13.60
CA ALA A 6 4.67 -22.92 12.23
C ALA A 6 5.18 -21.53 11.86
N ILE A 7 6.50 -21.37 11.84
CA ILE A 7 7.20 -20.21 11.30
C ILE A 7 7.24 -20.38 9.78
N VAL A 8 6.54 -19.52 9.04
CA VAL A 8 6.60 -19.51 7.57
C VAL A 8 7.70 -18.55 7.14
N LEU A 9 8.91 -19.08 7.05
CA LEU A 9 10.01 -18.49 6.29
C LEU A 9 9.75 -18.75 4.81
N VAL A 10 9.57 -17.70 4.02
CA VAL A 10 9.51 -17.77 2.56
C VAL A 10 10.89 -18.17 2.04
N LEU A 11 11.06 -19.46 1.70
CA LEU A 11 12.25 -19.99 1.03
C LEU A 11 12.05 -19.90 -0.48
N ALA A 12 12.63 -18.87 -1.11
CA ALA A 12 12.76 -18.82 -2.57
C ALA A 12 13.93 -19.70 -3.03
N VAL A 13 13.62 -20.76 -3.78
CA VAL A 13 14.61 -21.65 -4.41
C VAL A 13 15.17 -20.98 -5.68
N ASN A 14 16.50 -20.89 -5.72
CA ASN A 14 17.32 -20.43 -6.84
C ASN A 14 17.07 -21.20 -8.15
N VAL A 15 16.88 -20.49 -9.26
CA VAL A 15 17.34 -20.94 -10.59
C VAL A 15 17.89 -19.75 -11.39
N PHE A 16 19.22 -19.75 -11.58
CA PHE A 16 19.93 -18.92 -12.56
C PHE A 16 19.91 -19.58 -13.94
N ARG A 17 19.70 -18.81 -15.03
CA ARG A 17 20.65 -18.72 -16.15
C ARG A 17 20.36 -17.60 -17.17
N ALA A 18 21.44 -16.90 -17.50
CA ALA A 18 21.64 -15.79 -18.42
C ALA A 18 21.28 -16.03 -19.89
N VAL A 19 20.95 -14.93 -20.60
CA VAL A 19 21.46 -14.65 -21.96
C VAL A 19 21.72 -13.15 -22.08
N ALA A 20 22.92 -12.79 -22.56
CA ALA A 20 23.36 -11.45 -22.88
C ALA A 20 23.40 -11.22 -24.41
N ASP A 21 23.38 -9.94 -24.76
CA ASP A 21 23.72 -9.28 -26.03
C ASP A 21 22.70 -9.33 -27.19
N VAL A 22 22.32 -8.14 -27.69
CA VAL A 22 22.82 -7.56 -28.96
C VAL A 22 22.02 -6.29 -29.37
N LEU A 23 22.76 -5.17 -29.52
CA LEU A 23 22.57 -3.97 -30.39
C LEU A 23 21.67 -2.78 -30.00
N GLN A 24 22.33 -1.64 -29.74
CA GLN A 24 21.88 -0.27 -30.06
C GLN A 24 22.28 0.11 -31.52
N PRO A 25 22.03 1.34 -32.02
CA PRO A 25 20.74 1.95 -32.36
C PRO A 25 20.71 2.41 -33.84
N LEU A 26 19.52 2.59 -34.43
CA LEU A 26 19.38 3.33 -35.70
C LEU A 26 18.41 4.49 -35.50
N VAL A 27 18.97 5.69 -35.46
CA VAL A 27 18.26 6.97 -35.53
C VAL A 27 18.24 7.42 -37.00
N PRO A 28 17.09 7.69 -37.60
CA PRO A 28 16.99 8.57 -38.77
C PRO A 28 16.60 9.98 -38.30
N GLY A 29 17.38 10.97 -38.73
CA GLY A 29 17.16 12.38 -38.42
C GLY A 29 15.86 12.92 -39.00
N ILE A 30 15.11 13.64 -38.15
CA ILE A 30 13.99 14.47 -38.56
C ILE A 30 14.43 15.93 -38.41
N SER A 31 14.41 16.67 -39.52
CA SER A 31 14.63 18.12 -39.53
C SER A 31 13.42 18.84 -38.91
N PRO A 32 13.63 19.90 -38.12
CA PRO A 32 12.52 20.64 -37.51
C PRO A 32 11.88 21.56 -38.57
N SER A 33 10.59 21.38 -38.81
CA SER A 33 9.76 22.37 -39.50
C SER A 33 9.24 23.36 -38.45
N ALA A 34 9.58 24.64 -38.63
CA ALA A 34 9.10 25.72 -37.78
C ALA A 34 7.58 25.90 -37.97
N SER A 35 6.81 25.68 -36.92
CA SER A 35 5.41 26.11 -36.83
C SER A 35 5.28 27.16 -35.75
N ALA A 36 4.48 28.18 -36.05
CA ALA A 36 4.37 29.43 -35.30
C ALA A 36 3.91 29.23 -33.84
N SER A 37 4.53 29.99 -32.96
CA SER A 37 4.19 30.09 -31.53
C SER A 37 2.88 30.86 -31.36
N GLU A 38 1.83 30.18 -30.92
CA GLU A 38 0.68 30.82 -30.30
C GLU A 38 1.00 31.06 -28.82
N SER A 39 0.89 32.32 -28.41
CA SER A 39 1.03 32.79 -27.03
C SER A 39 -0.11 32.22 -26.18
N ARG A 40 0.18 31.21 -25.34
CA ARG A 40 -0.75 30.78 -24.28
C ARG A 40 -0.61 31.70 -23.08
N GLU A 41 -1.75 32.19 -22.61
CA GLU A 41 -1.91 32.90 -21.34
C GLU A 41 -1.45 32.00 -20.19
N PRO A 42 -0.76 32.52 -19.16
CA PRO A 42 -0.28 31.68 -18.07
C PRO A 42 -1.46 31.09 -17.30
N GLU A 43 -1.45 29.77 -17.16
CA GLU A 43 -2.38 29.07 -16.25
C GLU A 43 -2.18 29.60 -14.83
N PRO A 44 -3.26 29.72 -14.05
CA PRO A 44 -3.17 30.14 -12.66
C PRO A 44 -2.30 29.13 -11.91
N VAL A 45 -1.27 29.63 -11.23
CA VAL A 45 -0.45 28.84 -10.31
C VAL A 45 -1.37 28.41 -9.17
N VAL A 46 -1.74 27.13 -9.17
CA VAL A 46 -2.40 26.51 -8.02
C VAL A 46 -1.33 26.37 -6.94
N GLU A 47 -1.47 27.12 -5.85
CA GLU A 47 -0.64 26.93 -4.65
C GLU A 47 -0.78 25.49 -4.14
N PRO A 48 0.31 24.82 -3.72
CA PRO A 48 0.21 23.54 -3.05
C PRO A 48 -0.69 23.68 -1.81
N ALA A 49 -1.64 22.76 -1.64
CA ALA A 49 -2.45 22.68 -0.43
C ALA A 49 -1.52 22.60 0.80
N GLU A 50 -1.88 23.31 1.87
CA GLU A 50 -1.11 23.21 3.13
C GLU A 50 -1.14 21.75 3.64
N PRO A 51 -0.04 21.27 4.24
CA PRO A 51 0.01 19.93 4.82
C PRO A 51 -0.94 19.89 6.02
N GLY A 52 -2.19 19.46 5.80
CA GLY A 52 -3.19 19.34 6.85
C GLY A 52 -4.64 19.33 6.39
N GLU A 53 -4.98 19.80 5.19
CA GLU A 53 -6.37 19.86 4.72
C GLU A 53 -6.75 18.72 3.75
N THR A 54 -6.22 17.51 3.93
CA THR A 54 -6.72 16.35 3.15
C THR A 54 -8.14 15.97 3.55
N ASN A 55 -8.58 16.31 4.77
CA ASN A 55 -9.95 16.09 5.24
C ASN A 55 -10.41 17.13 6.26
N PRO A 56 -11.29 18.10 5.90
CA PRO A 56 -11.77 19.13 6.83
C PRO A 56 -12.61 18.57 7.99
N GLY A 57 -13.02 17.30 7.91
CA GLY A 57 -13.78 16.62 8.97
C GLY A 57 -12.93 16.09 10.12
N LEU A 58 -11.61 15.94 9.94
CA LEU A 58 -10.72 15.42 10.98
C LEU A 58 -10.40 16.50 12.02
N PRO A 59 -10.30 16.13 13.31
CA PRO A 59 -9.82 17.06 14.33
C PRO A 59 -8.37 17.48 14.00
N PRO A 60 -7.99 18.76 14.18
CA PRO A 60 -6.63 19.20 13.92
C PRO A 60 -5.61 18.39 14.73
N ARG A 61 -4.61 17.82 14.05
CA ARG A 61 -3.52 17.07 14.67
C ARG A 61 -2.19 17.48 14.06
N THR A 62 -1.21 17.75 14.90
CA THR A 62 0.17 17.99 14.47
C THR A 62 0.95 16.70 14.60
N TRP A 63 1.63 16.31 13.53
CA TRP A 63 2.49 15.15 13.48
C TRP A 63 3.94 15.57 13.52
N GLU A 64 4.77 14.81 14.24
CA GLU A 64 6.22 14.98 14.13
C GLU A 64 6.66 14.60 12.71
N GLU A 65 7.58 15.42 12.17
CA GLU A 65 8.23 15.14 10.89
C GLU A 65 9.05 13.86 11.04
N LEU A 66 8.93 12.95 10.06
CA LEU A 66 9.70 11.71 10.09
C LEU A 66 11.19 12.03 9.92
N PRO A 67 12.09 11.28 10.59
CA PRO A 67 13.51 11.44 10.37
C PRO A 67 13.88 11.26 8.89
N GLY A 68 14.94 11.96 8.46
CA GLY A 68 15.49 11.75 7.14
C GLY A 68 16.15 10.37 6.99
N PRO A 69 16.31 9.87 5.77
CA PRO A 69 17.06 8.65 5.51
C PRO A 69 18.52 8.80 5.98
N ASP A 70 19.07 7.77 6.60
CA ASP A 70 20.39 7.79 7.23
C ASP A 70 21.37 6.77 6.62
N SER A 71 20.88 5.89 5.75
CA SER A 71 21.69 4.82 5.16
C SER A 71 22.10 5.09 3.71
N THR A 72 23.32 4.65 3.38
CA THR A 72 23.83 4.61 2.00
C THR A 72 23.88 3.20 1.41
N ASP A 73 23.52 2.18 2.20
CA ASP A 73 23.42 0.80 1.73
C ASP A 73 22.31 0.67 0.66
N PRO A 74 22.53 -0.02 -0.48
CA PRO A 74 21.57 -0.05 -1.57
C PRO A 74 20.17 -0.56 -1.19
N ASP A 75 20.09 -1.57 -0.32
CA ASP A 75 18.81 -2.16 0.09
C ASP A 75 18.11 -1.21 1.06
N TRP A 76 18.82 -0.66 2.05
CA TRP A 76 18.27 0.40 2.90
C TRP A 76 17.87 1.66 2.15
N LYS A 77 18.58 2.04 1.08
CA LYS A 77 18.17 3.15 0.21
C LYS A 77 16.85 2.85 -0.48
N THR A 78 16.63 1.62 -0.92
CA THR A 78 15.35 1.22 -1.52
C THR A 78 14.21 1.36 -0.49
N LEU A 79 14.46 0.98 0.76
CA LEU A 79 13.48 1.03 1.85
C LEU A 79 13.21 2.45 2.37
N GLN A 80 14.24 3.29 2.54
CA GLN A 80 14.12 4.63 3.10
C GLN A 80 13.89 5.73 2.05
N GLN A 81 14.29 5.51 0.79
CA GLN A 81 14.38 6.56 -0.24
C GLN A 81 13.67 6.15 -1.54
N SER A 82 12.70 5.23 -1.50
CA SER A 82 11.90 4.89 -2.68
C SER A 82 11.25 6.12 -3.28
N ALA A 83 11.25 6.20 -4.62
CA ALA A 83 10.65 7.31 -5.36
C ALA A 83 9.13 7.43 -5.12
N ILE A 84 8.47 6.35 -4.67
CA ILE A 84 7.06 6.38 -4.31
C ILE A 84 6.76 7.34 -3.15
N TYR A 85 7.70 7.53 -2.22
CA TYR A 85 7.50 8.43 -1.07
C TYR A 85 7.34 9.90 -1.46
N ALA A 86 7.82 10.30 -2.64
CA ALA A 86 7.64 11.65 -3.14
C ALA A 86 6.31 11.86 -3.88
N GLN A 87 5.47 10.82 -3.98
CA GLN A 87 4.22 10.89 -4.72
C GLN A 87 3.06 11.31 -3.81
N PRO A 88 2.13 12.14 -4.32
CA PRO A 88 0.89 12.41 -3.61
C PRO A 88 0.06 11.13 -3.53
N VAL A 89 -0.81 11.04 -2.52
CA VAL A 89 -1.89 10.06 -2.52
C VAL A 89 -2.91 10.53 -3.57
N PRO A 90 -3.27 9.71 -4.57
CA PRO A 90 -4.21 10.13 -5.59
C PRO A 90 -5.64 10.17 -5.04
N LEU A 91 -6.46 11.09 -5.57
CA LEU A 91 -7.90 11.10 -5.31
C LEU A 91 -8.54 9.85 -5.93
N LEU A 92 -9.29 9.09 -5.13
CA LEU A 92 -9.95 7.86 -5.55
C LEU A 92 -11.37 8.14 -6.06
N GLU A 93 -11.48 8.76 -7.23
CA GLU A 93 -12.77 9.08 -7.83
C GLU A 93 -13.53 7.83 -8.31
N GLY A 94 -14.80 7.71 -7.92
CA GLY A 94 -15.69 6.65 -8.42
C GLY A 94 -15.58 5.31 -7.70
N CYS A 95 -14.97 5.28 -6.51
CA CYS A 95 -15.00 4.11 -5.64
C CYS A 95 -16.44 3.77 -5.19
N PRO A 96 -16.73 2.50 -4.86
CA PRO A 96 -18.02 2.11 -4.28
C PRO A 96 -18.23 2.78 -2.91
N GLU A 97 -19.47 3.07 -2.54
CA GLU A 97 -19.81 3.50 -1.18
C GLU A 97 -19.41 2.44 -0.15
N PRO A 98 -19.03 2.82 1.09
CA PRO A 98 -18.81 1.87 2.19
C PRO A 98 -20.04 1.00 2.43
N GLU A 99 -19.84 -0.30 2.59
CA GLU A 99 -20.90 -1.28 2.73
C GLU A 99 -20.41 -2.48 3.54
N LEU A 100 -21.29 -3.03 4.39
CA LEU A 100 -21.02 -4.27 5.11
C LEU A 100 -21.03 -5.46 4.16
N ALA A 101 -20.06 -6.37 4.30
CA ALA A 101 -20.06 -7.64 3.59
C ALA A 101 -20.54 -8.77 4.51
N TYR A 102 -21.69 -9.37 4.20
CA TYR A 102 -22.27 -10.44 5.01
C TYR A 102 -21.92 -11.84 4.52
N ASP A 103 -21.58 -11.97 3.25
CA ASP A 103 -21.17 -13.21 2.61
C ASP A 103 -20.09 -12.98 1.56
N MET A 104 -19.59 -14.08 0.97
CA MET A 104 -18.54 -14.03 -0.04
C MET A 104 -18.96 -13.28 -1.31
N GLY A 105 -20.25 -13.22 -1.63
CA GLY A 105 -20.75 -12.48 -2.79
C GLY A 105 -20.69 -10.97 -2.57
N ASP A 106 -20.99 -10.51 -1.36
CA ASP A 106 -20.77 -9.10 -0.98
C ASP A 106 -19.28 -8.76 -1.01
N LEU A 107 -18.44 -9.61 -0.39
CA LEU A 107 -16.98 -9.40 -0.36
C LEU A 107 -16.41 -9.30 -1.78
N GLU A 108 -16.79 -10.22 -2.68
CA GLU A 108 -16.34 -10.23 -4.07
C GLU A 108 -16.73 -8.94 -4.79
N ARG A 109 -18.00 -8.54 -4.71
CA ARG A 109 -18.50 -7.34 -5.37
C ARG A 109 -17.84 -6.07 -4.85
N ILE A 110 -17.75 -5.90 -3.54
CA ILE A 110 -17.21 -4.68 -2.91
C ILE A 110 -15.70 -4.57 -3.15
N ALA A 111 -14.94 -5.66 -2.91
CA ALA A 111 -13.50 -5.66 -3.10
C ALA A 111 -13.11 -5.47 -4.58
N THR A 112 -13.87 -6.06 -5.51
CA THR A 112 -13.65 -5.84 -6.95
C THR A 112 -13.81 -4.38 -7.33
N GLY A 113 -14.94 -3.75 -6.94
CA GLY A 113 -15.18 -2.34 -7.26
C GLY A 113 -14.15 -1.40 -6.62
N GLN A 114 -13.75 -1.69 -5.38
CA GLN A 114 -12.73 -0.90 -4.69
C GLN A 114 -11.35 -1.07 -5.36
N MET A 115 -10.95 -2.28 -5.73
CA MET A 115 -9.68 -2.55 -6.40
C MET A 115 -9.62 -1.88 -7.79
N GLU A 116 -10.70 -1.95 -8.56
CA GLU A 116 -10.79 -1.26 -9.86
C GLU A 116 -10.57 0.25 -9.71
N CYS A 117 -11.21 0.87 -8.71
CA CYS A 117 -11.05 2.29 -8.41
C CYS A 117 -9.61 2.65 -7.99
N ILE A 118 -9.03 1.93 -7.02
CA ILE A 118 -7.67 2.17 -6.54
C ILE A 118 -6.65 2.04 -7.68
N GLN A 119 -6.72 0.97 -8.46
CA GLN A 119 -5.81 0.77 -9.59
C GLN A 119 -5.91 1.88 -10.63
N ALA A 120 -7.14 2.32 -10.96
CA ALA A 120 -7.34 3.41 -11.90
C ALA A 120 -6.67 4.70 -11.43
N ALA A 121 -6.78 5.03 -10.14
CA ALA A 121 -6.19 6.22 -9.56
C ALA A 121 -4.66 6.18 -9.49
N PHE A 122 -4.06 5.00 -9.27
CA PHE A 122 -2.60 4.85 -9.16
C PHE A 122 -1.88 4.65 -10.50
N LYS A 123 -2.56 4.28 -11.58
CA LYS A 123 -1.95 4.11 -12.93
C LYS A 123 -1.05 5.27 -13.37
N PRO A 124 -1.43 6.56 -13.22
CA PRO A 124 -0.57 7.68 -13.57
C PRO A 124 0.73 7.73 -12.75
N ILE A 125 0.65 7.44 -11.44
CA ILE A 125 1.81 7.39 -10.55
C ILE A 125 2.73 6.23 -10.94
N GLN A 126 2.15 5.04 -11.15
CA GLN A 126 2.91 3.86 -11.60
C GLN A 126 3.64 4.13 -12.93
N ALA A 127 2.96 4.75 -13.90
CA ALA A 127 3.57 5.12 -15.17
C ALA A 127 4.72 6.12 -15.00
N ALA A 128 4.56 7.14 -14.14
CA ALA A 128 5.60 8.13 -13.85
C ALA A 128 6.83 7.53 -13.16
N LEU A 129 6.64 6.51 -12.33
CA LEU A 129 7.71 5.76 -11.66
C LEU A 129 8.32 4.64 -12.51
N GLY A 130 7.74 4.36 -13.69
CA GLY A 130 8.17 3.25 -14.55
C GLY A 130 7.77 1.87 -14.02
N TYR A 131 6.78 1.80 -13.14
CA TYR A 131 6.18 0.56 -12.65
C TYR A 131 5.19 -0.01 -13.69
N SER A 132 4.78 -1.26 -13.48
CA SER A 132 3.70 -1.84 -14.30
C SER A 132 2.40 -1.07 -14.06
N THR A 133 1.69 -0.77 -15.13
CA THR A 133 0.34 -0.17 -15.10
C THR A 133 -0.76 -1.20 -15.36
N ASP A 134 -0.39 -2.47 -15.48
CA ASP A 134 -1.35 -3.56 -15.63
C ASP A 134 -2.13 -3.73 -14.33
N ASP A 135 -3.43 -4.05 -14.46
CA ASP A 135 -4.25 -4.35 -13.29
C ASP A 135 -3.77 -5.66 -12.64
N ILE A 136 -3.60 -5.63 -11.32
CA ILE A 136 -3.33 -6.80 -10.50
C ILE A 136 -4.60 -7.67 -10.40
N PRO A 137 -4.51 -8.99 -10.67
CA PRO A 137 -5.63 -9.88 -10.47
C PRO A 137 -5.97 -10.04 -8.98
N ILE A 138 -7.26 -10.09 -8.68
CA ILE A 138 -7.81 -10.46 -7.38
C ILE A 138 -8.51 -11.81 -7.46
N TYR A 139 -8.45 -12.58 -6.38
CA TYR A 139 -9.07 -13.90 -6.26
C TYR A 139 -9.80 -14.03 -4.92
N PHE A 140 -10.80 -14.90 -4.87
CA PHE A 140 -11.60 -15.14 -3.68
C PHE A 140 -11.54 -16.62 -3.30
N TYR A 141 -11.50 -16.93 -2.00
CA TYR A 141 -11.51 -18.31 -1.51
C TYR A 141 -12.33 -18.49 -0.23
N GLU A 142 -12.95 -19.66 -0.12
CA GLU A 142 -13.65 -20.12 1.09
C GLU A 142 -12.76 -21.06 1.91
N GLY A 143 -13.03 -21.12 3.22
CA GLY A 143 -12.27 -21.95 4.14
C GLY A 143 -10.97 -21.30 4.64
N ARG A 144 -10.13 -22.13 5.27
CA ARG A 144 -9.01 -21.65 6.11
C ARG A 144 -7.72 -21.35 5.35
N SER A 145 -7.59 -21.77 4.10
CA SER A 145 -6.33 -21.63 3.37
C SER A 145 -6.53 -21.67 1.86
N VAL A 146 -5.62 -21.02 1.13
CA VAL A 146 -5.55 -21.01 -0.32
C VAL A 146 -4.17 -21.43 -0.80
N ASP A 147 -4.10 -22.17 -1.91
CA ASP A 147 -2.85 -22.44 -2.63
C ASP A 147 -2.57 -21.31 -3.60
N THR A 148 -1.42 -20.63 -3.42
CA THR A 148 -1.01 -19.51 -4.28
C THR A 148 0.36 -19.79 -4.90
N PRO A 149 0.80 -19.01 -5.90
CA PRO A 149 2.17 -19.03 -6.37
C PRO A 149 3.22 -18.78 -5.28
N CYS A 150 2.85 -18.13 -4.17
CA CYS A 150 3.71 -17.87 -3.01
C CYS A 150 3.68 -19.00 -1.97
N GLY A 151 2.93 -20.07 -2.22
CA GLY A 151 2.72 -21.18 -1.30
C GLY A 151 1.29 -21.23 -0.75
N GLN A 152 1.05 -22.18 0.15
CA GLN A 152 -0.21 -22.30 0.87
C GLN A 152 -0.24 -21.29 2.02
N VAL A 153 -1.27 -20.45 2.08
CA VAL A 153 -1.40 -19.38 3.07
C VAL A 153 -2.76 -19.47 3.76
N SER A 154 -2.79 -19.11 5.05
CA SER A 154 -3.99 -19.02 5.88
C SER A 154 -4.07 -17.59 6.44
N ALA A 155 -4.83 -16.72 5.79
CA ALA A 155 -5.02 -15.33 6.18
C ALA A 155 -6.44 -14.85 5.81
N PRO A 156 -6.94 -13.73 6.38
CA PRO A 156 -8.14 -13.07 5.90
C PRO A 156 -8.00 -12.57 4.46
N ALA A 157 -6.84 -12.00 4.13
CA ALA A 157 -6.43 -11.65 2.78
C ALA A 157 -4.90 -11.75 2.67
N LEU A 158 -4.37 -11.75 1.44
CA LEU A 158 -2.93 -11.66 1.21
C LEU A 158 -2.58 -11.11 -0.19
N TYR A 159 -1.44 -10.44 -0.27
CA TYR A 159 -0.72 -10.14 -1.50
C TYR A 159 0.37 -11.17 -1.75
N CYS A 160 0.40 -11.72 -2.97
CA CYS A 160 1.46 -12.59 -3.46
C CYS A 160 2.25 -11.90 -4.57
N SER A 161 3.55 -11.67 -4.35
CA SER A 161 4.44 -10.95 -5.29
C SER A 161 4.88 -11.78 -6.52
N THR A 162 4.64 -13.09 -6.50
CA THR A 162 5.07 -14.00 -7.56
C THR A 162 4.20 -13.87 -8.81
N GLN A 163 4.77 -14.13 -10.00
CA GLN A 163 4.06 -14.10 -11.29
C GLN A 163 3.41 -12.74 -11.64
N GLY A 164 4.01 -11.64 -11.18
CA GLY A 164 3.54 -10.28 -11.49
C GLY A 164 2.58 -9.68 -10.45
N GLY A 165 2.21 -10.44 -9.42
CA GLY A 165 1.34 -9.97 -8.35
C GLY A 165 -0.06 -10.58 -8.44
N ALA A 166 -0.63 -10.95 -7.30
CA ALA A 166 -2.04 -11.26 -7.14
C ALA A 166 -2.48 -10.99 -5.70
N ILE A 167 -3.74 -10.59 -5.51
CA ILE A 167 -4.34 -10.43 -4.18
C ILE A 167 -5.41 -11.50 -3.99
N TYR A 168 -5.47 -12.11 -2.82
CA TYR A 168 -6.43 -13.14 -2.47
C TYR A 168 -7.24 -12.70 -1.26
N PHE A 169 -8.56 -12.69 -1.37
CA PHE A 169 -9.48 -12.41 -0.29
C PHE A 169 -10.12 -13.73 0.19
N GLY A 170 -9.94 -14.05 1.45
CA GLY A 170 -10.51 -15.22 2.11
C GLY A 170 -11.80 -14.91 2.86
N GLU A 171 -12.59 -15.94 3.13
CA GLU A 171 -13.80 -15.89 3.98
C GLU A 171 -13.56 -15.24 5.35
N ASP A 172 -12.37 -15.42 5.92
CA ASP A 172 -12.00 -14.79 7.19
C ASP A 172 -11.98 -13.24 7.14
N SER A 173 -11.97 -12.61 5.94
CA SER A 173 -12.16 -11.15 5.78
C SER A 173 -13.54 -10.66 6.25
N LEU A 174 -14.55 -11.54 6.22
CA LEU A 174 -15.90 -11.23 6.71
C LEU A 174 -15.92 -10.94 8.22
N ASN A 175 -14.92 -11.43 8.97
CA ASN A 175 -14.84 -11.20 10.41
C ASN A 175 -14.74 -9.72 10.77
N GLY A 176 -14.17 -8.87 9.91
CA GLY A 176 -14.16 -7.41 10.06
C GLY A 176 -15.25 -6.72 9.24
N ALA A 177 -15.36 -7.13 7.97
CA ALA A 177 -16.26 -6.49 7.00
C ALA A 177 -17.76 -6.65 7.28
N SER A 178 -18.16 -7.62 8.12
CA SER A 178 -19.58 -7.83 8.46
C SER A 178 -20.14 -6.88 9.52
N TRP A 179 -19.28 -6.14 10.23
CA TRP A 179 -19.70 -5.17 11.25
C TRP A 179 -19.05 -3.78 11.10
N MET A 180 -18.03 -3.63 10.24
CA MET A 180 -17.49 -2.34 9.81
C MET A 180 -17.66 -2.16 8.31
N ASP A 181 -18.38 -1.11 7.89
CA ASP A 181 -18.74 -0.86 6.49
C ASP A 181 -17.55 -0.44 5.61
N PHE A 182 -16.50 0.11 6.22
CA PHE A 182 -15.21 0.35 5.56
C PHE A 182 -14.28 -0.87 5.56
N GLY A 183 -14.66 -1.99 6.21
CA GLY A 183 -13.76 -3.13 6.44
C GLY A 183 -13.21 -3.75 5.14
N VAL A 184 -14.03 -3.82 4.08
CA VAL A 184 -13.54 -4.29 2.77
C VAL A 184 -12.55 -3.28 2.15
N LYS A 185 -12.80 -1.98 2.32
CA LYS A 185 -11.91 -0.93 1.80
C LYS A 185 -10.55 -0.94 2.50
N ASP A 186 -10.55 -1.11 3.82
CA ASP A 186 -9.36 -1.26 4.65
C ASP A 186 -8.45 -2.39 4.13
N VAL A 187 -9.00 -3.60 4.03
CA VAL A 187 -8.24 -4.76 3.54
C VAL A 187 -7.80 -4.56 2.08
N THR A 188 -8.67 -4.05 1.21
CA THR A 188 -8.32 -3.81 -0.20
C THR A 188 -7.17 -2.81 -0.33
N GLY A 189 -7.21 -1.70 0.43
CA GLY A 189 -6.17 -0.69 0.45
C GLY A 189 -4.85 -1.20 1.03
N HIS A 190 -4.90 -1.97 2.12
CA HIS A 190 -3.73 -2.62 2.72
C HIS A 190 -3.01 -3.54 1.73
N GLU A 191 -3.76 -4.46 1.10
CA GLU A 191 -3.19 -5.40 0.13
C GLU A 191 -2.69 -4.71 -1.15
N TYR A 192 -3.33 -3.61 -1.57
CA TYR A 192 -2.80 -2.77 -2.64
C TYR A 192 -1.52 -2.03 -2.21
N GLY A 193 -1.41 -1.65 -0.94
CA GLY A 193 -0.17 -1.15 -0.35
C GLY A 193 1.00 -2.12 -0.53
N HIS A 194 0.78 -3.42 -0.28
CA HIS A 194 1.77 -4.46 -0.56
C HIS A 194 2.12 -4.57 -2.06
N HIS A 195 1.15 -4.37 -2.96
CA HIS A 195 1.44 -4.29 -4.39
C HIS A 195 2.41 -3.13 -4.72
N LEU A 196 2.19 -1.95 -4.15
CA LEU A 196 3.06 -0.80 -4.33
C LEU A 196 4.46 -1.03 -3.73
N GLN A 197 4.56 -1.71 -2.60
CA GLN A 197 5.84 -2.13 -2.00
C GLN A 197 6.60 -3.08 -2.95
N ALA A 198 5.90 -4.06 -3.54
CA ALA A 198 6.49 -4.98 -4.50
C ALA A 198 7.02 -4.27 -5.76
N GLN A 199 6.23 -3.37 -6.34
CA GLN A 199 6.64 -2.59 -7.51
C GLN A 199 7.83 -1.67 -7.19
N SER A 200 7.90 -1.18 -5.95
CA SER A 200 9.00 -0.34 -5.45
C SER A 200 10.28 -1.13 -5.12
N GLY A 201 10.28 -2.46 -5.22
CA GLY A 201 11.40 -3.32 -4.86
C GLY A 201 11.62 -3.49 -3.36
N MET A 202 10.67 -3.06 -2.53
CA MET A 202 10.81 -3.06 -1.08
C MET A 202 10.85 -4.47 -0.51
N PHE A 203 10.13 -5.44 -1.07
CA PHE A 203 10.20 -6.83 -0.57
C PHE A 203 11.57 -7.47 -0.76
N GLN A 204 12.24 -7.20 -1.89
CA GLN A 204 13.58 -7.71 -2.14
C GLN A 204 14.60 -7.05 -1.20
N ALA A 205 14.47 -5.74 -1.00
CA ALA A 205 15.32 -4.99 -0.09
C ALA A 205 15.09 -5.39 1.37
N GLU A 206 13.84 -5.55 1.80
CA GLU A 206 13.44 -6.03 3.12
C GLU A 206 14.09 -7.37 3.44
N TYR A 207 13.98 -8.33 2.50
CA TYR A 207 14.59 -9.64 2.65
C TYR A 207 16.12 -9.56 2.76
N ALA A 208 16.75 -8.65 2.01
CA ALA A 208 18.20 -8.47 2.02
C ALA A 208 18.71 -7.81 3.29
N VAL A 209 17.99 -6.79 3.81
CA VAL A 209 18.37 -6.13 5.06
C VAL A 209 17.98 -6.94 6.28
N GLY A 210 16.99 -7.83 6.16
CA GLY A 210 16.34 -8.63 7.22
C GLY A 210 17.28 -8.98 8.37
N GLN A 211 17.41 -8.05 9.30
CA GLN A 211 18.21 -8.20 10.52
C GLN A 211 17.33 -8.96 11.50
N GLY A 212 17.84 -10.06 12.05
CA GLY A 212 17.04 -11.06 12.77
C GLY A 212 15.97 -10.51 13.71
N GLY A 213 14.75 -11.04 13.58
CA GLY A 213 13.56 -10.58 14.28
C GLY A 213 12.42 -10.33 13.28
N ASN A 214 11.29 -9.82 13.77
CA ASN A 214 10.13 -9.49 12.92
C ASN A 214 10.04 -7.98 12.60
N GLU A 215 11.05 -7.18 12.97
CA GLU A 215 10.98 -5.72 12.82
C GLU A 215 10.82 -5.27 11.36
N SER A 216 11.57 -5.88 10.44
CA SER A 216 11.48 -5.56 9.02
C SER A 216 10.10 -5.90 8.44
N ALA A 217 9.51 -7.02 8.87
CA ALA A 217 8.13 -7.37 8.55
C ALA A 217 7.12 -6.38 9.14
N ARG A 218 7.30 -5.94 10.41
CA ARG A 218 6.46 -4.88 11.01
C ARG A 218 6.50 -3.58 10.24
N ARG A 219 7.68 -3.15 9.78
CA ARG A 219 7.81 -1.93 8.97
C ARG A 219 7.03 -2.06 7.65
N ILE A 220 7.05 -3.24 7.02
CA ILE A 220 6.25 -3.54 5.84
C ILE A 220 4.75 -3.43 6.12
N GLU A 221 4.26 -4.11 7.16
CA GLU A 221 2.83 -4.14 7.50
C GLU A 221 2.30 -2.77 7.91
N LEU A 222 2.99 -2.08 8.80
CA LEU A 222 2.59 -0.74 9.27
C LEU A 222 2.57 0.29 8.14
N GLN A 223 3.48 0.16 7.17
CA GLN A 223 3.47 1.03 5.98
C GLN A 223 2.28 0.73 5.08
N ALA A 224 1.97 -0.54 4.83
CA ALA A 224 0.79 -0.94 4.05
C ALA A 224 -0.50 -0.46 4.71
N THR A 225 -0.61 -0.57 6.04
CA THR A 225 -1.71 0.00 6.82
C THR A 225 -1.78 1.52 6.67
N CYS A 226 -0.67 2.24 6.87
CA CYS A 226 -0.66 3.70 6.72
C CYS A 226 -1.09 4.14 5.31
N TRP A 227 -0.59 3.47 4.26
CA TRP A 227 -1.00 3.73 2.88
C TRP A 227 -2.47 3.40 2.63
N GLY A 228 -3.01 2.31 3.17
CA GLY A 228 -4.43 1.97 3.07
C GLY A 228 -5.34 3.04 3.68
N TYR A 229 -4.99 3.57 4.85
CA TYR A 229 -5.75 4.65 5.48
C TYR A 229 -5.55 5.99 4.78
N ALA A 230 -4.40 6.21 4.15
CA ALA A 230 -4.20 7.37 3.27
C ALA A 230 -5.11 7.28 2.04
N MET A 231 -5.17 6.12 1.37
CA MET A 231 -6.11 5.88 0.26
C MET A 231 -7.56 6.11 0.70
N MET A 232 -7.93 5.63 1.89
CA MET A 232 -9.26 5.81 2.46
C MET A 232 -9.59 7.29 2.75
N ALA A 233 -8.62 8.08 3.21
CA ALA A 233 -8.75 9.52 3.38
C ALA A 233 -8.89 10.30 2.07
N HIS A 234 -8.46 9.72 0.95
CA HIS A 234 -8.58 10.32 -0.39
C HIS A 234 -9.71 9.69 -1.21
N ASP A 235 -10.60 8.93 -0.58
CA ASP A 235 -11.82 8.37 -1.18
C ASP A 235 -13.02 9.25 -0.82
N PRO A 236 -13.61 10.01 -1.76
CA PRO A 236 -14.75 10.89 -1.48
C PRO A 236 -16.01 10.19 -0.97
N THR A 237 -16.12 8.88 -1.16
CA THR A 237 -17.26 8.09 -0.68
C THR A 237 -17.07 7.65 0.77
N GLN A 238 -15.83 7.67 1.29
CA GLN A 238 -15.58 7.39 2.69
C GLN A 238 -15.72 8.66 3.52
N SER A 239 -16.62 8.63 4.50
CA SER A 239 -16.69 9.70 5.49
C SER A 239 -15.51 9.64 6.44
N VAL A 240 -14.63 10.63 6.39
CA VAL A 240 -13.47 10.76 7.29
C VAL A 240 -13.61 12.02 8.14
N GLY A 241 -13.93 11.83 9.42
CA GLY A 241 -14.03 12.92 10.39
C GLY A 241 -14.05 12.44 11.84
N GLU A 242 -14.34 13.33 12.80
CA GLU A 242 -14.24 13.02 14.23
C GLU A 242 -15.02 11.76 14.66
N ALA A 243 -16.22 11.55 14.11
CA ALA A 243 -17.02 10.37 14.43
C ALA A 243 -16.39 9.07 13.89
N SER A 244 -16.01 9.02 12.61
CA SER A 244 -15.38 7.84 12.01
C SER A 244 -13.94 7.62 12.49
N LEU A 245 -13.24 8.65 12.96
CA LEU A 245 -11.92 8.51 13.57
C LEU A 245 -11.95 7.59 14.80
N VAL A 246 -13.02 7.66 15.61
CA VAL A 246 -13.21 6.76 16.75
C VAL A 246 -13.37 5.32 16.30
N GLU A 247 -14.07 5.08 15.20
CA GLU A 247 -14.29 3.76 14.62
C GLU A 247 -13.00 3.20 13.99
N PHE A 248 -12.27 4.03 13.23
CA PHE A 248 -10.95 3.68 12.70
C PHE A 248 -9.97 3.30 13.80
N GLU A 249 -9.87 4.11 14.87
CA GLU A 249 -8.97 3.80 15.97
C GLU A 249 -9.37 2.50 16.68
N GLN A 250 -10.66 2.27 16.91
CA GLN A 250 -11.13 1.01 17.51
C GLN A 250 -10.79 -0.21 16.63
N TYR A 251 -10.99 -0.09 15.32
CA TYR A 251 -10.70 -1.14 14.37
C TYR A 251 -9.19 -1.43 14.27
N LEU A 252 -8.35 -0.39 14.15
CA LEU A 252 -6.88 -0.52 14.15
C LEU A 252 -6.36 -1.20 15.43
N ARG A 253 -6.95 -0.89 16.59
CA ARG A 253 -6.60 -1.50 17.88
C ARG A 253 -7.15 -2.91 18.08
N ALA A 254 -8.02 -3.39 17.18
CA ALA A 254 -8.49 -4.77 17.15
C ALA A 254 -7.48 -5.73 16.47
N THR A 255 -6.36 -5.20 15.96
CA THR A 255 -5.23 -5.98 15.44
C THR A 255 -4.73 -7.05 16.42
N ILE A 256 -4.13 -8.09 15.86
CA ILE A 256 -3.50 -9.18 16.61
C ILE A 256 -2.02 -8.83 16.82
N GLU A 257 -1.56 -8.90 18.07
CA GLU A 257 -0.15 -8.70 18.41
C GLU A 257 0.63 -10.02 18.24
N ASP A 258 0.97 -10.34 16.99
CA ASP A 258 1.77 -11.53 16.62
C ASP A 258 3.25 -11.22 16.41
N GLY A 259 3.64 -9.96 16.63
CA GLY A 259 4.97 -9.43 16.42
C GLY A 259 5.30 -9.16 14.95
N ILE A 260 4.40 -9.38 14.00
CA ILE A 260 4.56 -9.08 12.56
C ILE A 260 3.75 -7.86 12.16
N HIS A 261 2.54 -7.67 12.68
CA HIS A 261 1.71 -6.51 12.32
C HIS A 261 2.05 -5.24 13.13
N GLY A 262 2.72 -5.41 14.27
CA GLY A 262 2.95 -4.35 15.25
C GLY A 262 2.03 -4.47 16.46
N SER A 263 2.34 -3.71 17.51
CA SER A 263 1.46 -3.50 18.64
C SER A 263 0.16 -2.79 18.23
N LYS A 264 -0.84 -2.85 19.11
CA LYS A 264 -2.07 -2.07 18.93
C LYS A 264 -1.82 -0.56 18.86
N ASP A 265 -0.77 -0.09 19.54
CA ASP A 265 -0.41 1.32 19.56
C ASP A 265 0.27 1.74 18.24
N SER A 266 1.18 0.93 17.69
CA SER A 266 1.82 1.24 16.40
C SER A 266 0.83 1.13 15.24
N MET A 267 -0.05 0.11 15.22
CA MET A 267 -1.13 0.00 14.23
C MET A 267 -2.06 1.22 14.27
N ALA A 268 -2.51 1.64 15.45
CA ALA A 268 -3.33 2.85 15.60
C ALA A 268 -2.55 4.11 15.18
N TYR A 269 -1.29 4.23 15.58
CA TYR A 269 -0.47 5.39 15.23
C TYR A 269 -0.31 5.53 13.71
N TRP A 270 0.13 4.49 13.02
CA TRP A 270 0.41 4.52 11.57
C TRP A 270 -0.86 4.57 10.73
N GLY A 271 -1.92 3.84 11.10
CA GLY A 271 -3.21 3.94 10.41
C GLY A 271 -3.82 5.34 10.55
N ILE A 272 -3.84 5.90 11.77
CA ILE A 272 -4.35 7.27 11.97
C ILE A 272 -3.43 8.28 11.27
N ARG A 273 -2.11 8.08 11.21
CA ARG A 273 -1.20 8.95 10.45
C ARG A 273 -1.56 8.97 8.96
N GLY A 274 -1.90 7.81 8.41
CA GLY A 274 -2.40 7.67 7.03
C GLY A 274 -3.58 8.59 6.74
N LEU A 275 -4.55 8.71 7.65
CA LEU A 275 -5.73 9.57 7.48
C LEU A 275 -5.40 11.07 7.28
N TYR A 276 -4.25 11.52 7.76
CA TYR A 276 -3.77 12.91 7.63
C TYR A 276 -2.73 13.07 6.50
N SER A 277 -2.42 11.98 5.78
CA SER A 277 -1.33 11.95 4.82
C SER A 277 -1.74 12.54 3.47
N ALA A 278 -0.97 13.51 2.96
CA ALA A 278 -1.14 14.05 1.60
C ALA A 278 -0.26 13.31 0.57
N ASP A 279 0.80 12.67 1.04
CA ASP A 279 1.81 11.98 0.23
C ASP A 279 2.13 10.61 0.84
N MET A 280 2.73 9.74 0.03
CA MET A 280 3.08 8.38 0.46
C MET A 280 4.27 8.35 1.43
N GLY A 281 5.08 9.42 1.48
CA GLY A 281 6.29 9.54 2.30
C GLY A 281 6.01 9.78 3.78
N ASN A 282 4.87 10.38 4.11
CA ASN A 282 4.38 10.50 5.47
C ASN A 282 4.07 9.15 6.16
N CYS A 283 4.12 8.06 5.39
CA CYS A 283 4.03 6.66 5.83
C CYS A 283 5.39 5.91 5.79
N ASN A 284 6.53 6.62 5.77
CA ASN A 284 7.84 6.00 5.67
C ASN A 284 8.30 5.40 7.02
N THR A 285 7.87 4.17 7.27
CA THR A 285 8.22 3.40 8.46
C THR A 285 9.69 2.99 8.53
N TRP A 286 10.52 3.22 7.51
CA TRP A 286 11.92 2.75 7.48
C TRP A 286 12.95 3.74 8.03
N THR A 287 12.50 4.95 8.35
CA THR A 287 13.34 6.05 8.84
C THR A 287 13.24 6.25 10.35
N VAL A 288 12.23 5.66 10.99
CA VAL A 288 11.97 5.80 12.43
C VAL A 288 12.71 4.76 13.26
N ALA A 289 12.80 4.99 14.57
CA ALA A 289 13.43 4.05 15.48
C ALA A 289 12.60 2.77 15.64
N PRO A 290 13.19 1.62 16.02
CA PRO A 290 12.47 0.36 16.21
C PRO A 290 11.27 0.46 17.17
N GLU A 291 11.36 1.31 18.20
CA GLU A 291 10.27 1.56 19.16
C GLU A 291 9.03 2.22 18.54
N ASP A 292 9.18 2.92 17.42
CA ASP A 292 8.07 3.59 16.72
C ASP A 292 7.31 2.63 15.78
N VAL A 293 7.77 1.38 15.68
CA VAL A 293 7.22 0.32 14.82
C VAL A 293 7.06 -1.01 15.57
N ASP A 294 7.08 -0.99 16.91
CA ASP A 294 6.93 -2.20 17.73
C ASP A 294 5.50 -2.74 17.73
#